data_AF-E1WYR8-F1
#
_entry.id   AF-E1WYR8-F1
#
_cell.length_a   1.000
_cell.length_b   1.000
_cell.length_c   1.000
_cell.angle_alpha   90.00
_cell.angle_beta   90.00
_cell.angle_gamma   90.00
#
_symmetry.space_group_name_H-M   'P 1'
#
loop_
_entity.id
_entity.type
_entity.pdbx_description
1 polymer ?
#
loop_
_entity_poly.entity_id
_entity_poly.type
_entity_poly.pdbx_seq_one_letter_code
_entity_poly.pdbx_strand_id
1 'polypeptide(L)'
;MFKSLLLLTLMTSVQSFGSTEKISSQVMSIELSEKKVMNLYLNKLNTFSKTYCKGGVEEEFWKKYKNFRGNGNFIPLLPDGKLDKSTVNRFIPELEQKKKWIDSQREIVKKRKNFKSEYKKLLELQKEFHSLLLFKKEYFTSSKPEERSLIRNKSKYKLIAFRNDLKKYLESLSFLQSYKFPVDHFDLRVSYDKYKSSEDVVGKRKSNEVYFFRKIVQDGAQDLNHKRSDRFLRATIDSIYLGLNENTDFISEDFRFDLKAALDAIKWHLKGKPKKQFIRLGEWSERVDRAITFYKMLRDGKVEEEGHSFSTDNLLQNRAKGRYILKDYVLSKEADSYKFWMNQSTLMQAIYVIDTILFNEVGGLDGRDALERRDVTQVVINRLTDPEYNSIDPDESIFDYLKLSEKEIAKNPWLNVMFKEGEFSFTYFFIPGNLRIYCPDMTRTGKFLRRENVSIALSLLQKPNVDFRALRYFSRASMLGRVNMAKIWSNFTPVSERPGLKVKRSHYIKGLYKKGKYTFLYDFTDAQGNLFQVLKFKKNIYVTDKQGEHFYKYRNRHYFRYFEHPL
;
A
#
# COMPACT_ATOMS: atom_id res chain seq x y z
N MET A 1 -68.82 10.57 -1.02
CA MET A 1 -68.75 10.81 -2.48
C MET A 1 -67.31 10.73 -2.92
N PHE A 2 -67.06 9.90 -3.92
CA PHE A 2 -65.77 9.57 -4.51
C PHE A 2 -64.94 10.80 -4.93
N LYS A 3 -63.62 10.74 -4.74
CA LYS A 3 -62.68 10.58 -5.87
C LYS A 3 -61.26 10.21 -5.42
N SER A 4 -60.83 9.10 -6.00
CA SER A 4 -59.51 8.49 -5.95
C SER A 4 -58.46 9.40 -6.60
N LEU A 5 -57.28 9.52 -6.00
CA LEU A 5 -56.08 9.97 -6.70
C LEU A 5 -54.99 8.90 -6.53
N LEU A 6 -54.85 8.10 -7.58
CA LEU A 6 -53.74 7.18 -7.81
C LEU A 6 -52.45 8.02 -7.90
N LEU A 7 -51.54 7.89 -6.94
CA LEU A 7 -50.17 8.38 -7.11
C LEU A 7 -49.37 7.25 -7.78
N LEU A 8 -49.12 7.42 -9.08
CA LEU A 8 -48.20 6.59 -9.84
C LEU A 8 -46.77 6.88 -9.36
N THR A 9 -46.16 5.94 -8.65
CA THR A 9 -44.72 5.91 -8.40
C THR A 9 -43.98 5.55 -9.69
N LEU A 10 -43.66 6.56 -10.50
CA LEU A 10 -42.63 6.45 -11.53
C LEU A 10 -41.26 6.49 -10.83
N MET A 11 -40.72 5.31 -10.53
CA MET A 11 -39.29 5.18 -10.27
C MET A 11 -38.52 5.51 -11.54
N THR A 12 -37.97 6.72 -11.62
CA THR A 12 -36.97 7.08 -12.62
C THR A 12 -35.63 6.44 -12.24
N SER A 13 -35.42 5.22 -12.72
CA SER A 13 -34.09 4.65 -12.90
C SER A 13 -33.42 5.31 -14.11
N VAL A 14 -32.91 6.53 -13.96
CA VAL A 14 -32.21 7.23 -15.04
C VAL A 14 -30.99 7.93 -14.47
N GLN A 15 -29.88 7.18 -14.34
CA GLN A 15 -28.52 7.73 -14.21
C GLN A 15 -27.40 6.71 -14.45
N SER A 16 -27.69 5.41 -14.64
CA SER A 16 -26.67 4.42 -15.04
C SER A 16 -26.26 4.49 -16.51
N PHE A 17 -27.03 5.16 -17.38
CA PHE A 17 -26.76 5.22 -18.82
C PHE A 17 -25.53 6.09 -19.15
N GLY A 18 -25.35 7.24 -18.49
CA GLY A 18 -24.29 8.20 -18.86
C GLY A 18 -22.85 7.71 -18.60
N SER A 19 -22.61 6.93 -17.54
CA SER A 19 -21.28 6.34 -17.29
C SER A 19 -20.99 5.14 -18.19
N THR A 20 -22.02 4.35 -18.49
CA THR A 20 -21.91 3.16 -19.33
C THR A 20 -21.62 3.54 -20.79
N GLU A 21 -22.26 4.61 -21.29
CA GLU A 21 -21.98 5.18 -22.61
C GLU A 21 -20.54 5.74 -22.69
N LYS A 22 -20.05 6.43 -21.65
CA LYS A 22 -18.67 6.96 -21.61
C LYS A 22 -17.61 5.86 -21.64
N ILE A 23 -17.76 4.76 -20.88
CA ILE A 23 -16.81 3.64 -20.93
C ILE A 23 -16.93 2.89 -22.26
N SER A 24 -18.15 2.70 -22.79
CA SER A 24 -18.37 2.09 -24.10
C SER A 24 -17.70 2.88 -25.24
N SER A 25 -17.58 4.19 -25.11
CA SER A 25 -16.89 5.04 -26.09
C SER A 25 -15.37 4.83 -26.16
N GLN A 26 -14.79 4.12 -25.17
CA GLN A 26 -13.35 3.84 -25.10
C GLN A 26 -12.96 2.51 -25.76
N VAL A 27 -13.92 1.80 -26.35
CA VAL A 27 -13.65 0.59 -27.13
C VAL A 27 -12.73 0.94 -28.30
N MET A 28 -11.55 0.33 -28.34
CA MET A 28 -10.61 0.47 -29.44
C MET A 28 -10.83 -0.65 -30.45
N SER A 29 -11.15 -0.29 -31.70
CA SER A 29 -11.08 -1.25 -32.82
C SER A 29 -9.61 -1.58 -33.08
N ILE A 30 -9.26 -2.87 -32.95
CA ILE A 30 -7.90 -3.36 -33.22
C ILE A 30 -8.01 -4.39 -34.34
N GLU A 31 -7.64 -3.98 -35.55
CA GLU A 31 -7.72 -4.80 -36.77
C GLU A 31 -6.57 -5.81 -36.88
N LEU A 32 -5.47 -5.56 -36.15
CA LEU A 32 -4.31 -6.43 -36.15
C LEU A 32 -4.49 -7.59 -35.16
N SER A 33 -3.98 -8.77 -35.52
CA SER A 33 -3.94 -9.89 -34.58
C SER A 33 -3.09 -9.57 -33.35
N GLU A 34 -3.46 -10.11 -32.19
CA GLU A 34 -2.75 -9.91 -30.92
C GLU A 34 -1.23 -10.14 -31.05
N LYS A 35 -0.84 -11.20 -31.78
CA LYS A 35 0.57 -11.51 -32.06
C LYS A 35 1.29 -10.39 -32.84
N LYS A 36 0.63 -9.80 -33.84
CA LYS A 36 1.19 -8.68 -34.62
C LYS A 36 1.35 -7.45 -33.73
N VAL A 37 0.31 -7.09 -32.95
CA VAL A 37 0.36 -5.94 -32.03
C VAL A 37 1.45 -6.13 -30.96
N MET A 38 1.54 -7.31 -30.36
CA MET A 38 2.58 -7.68 -29.41
C MET A 38 3.99 -7.48 -29.99
N ASN A 39 4.23 -7.98 -31.20
CA ASN A 39 5.54 -7.84 -31.84
C ASN A 39 5.86 -6.37 -32.15
N LEU A 40 4.89 -5.61 -32.65
CA LEU A 40 5.05 -4.17 -32.88
C LEU A 40 5.40 -3.43 -31.58
N TYR A 41 4.64 -3.66 -30.51
CA TYR A 41 4.90 -3.06 -29.20
C TYR A 41 6.27 -3.43 -28.66
N LEU A 42 6.64 -4.72 -28.65
CA LEU A 42 7.94 -5.17 -28.16
C LEU A 42 9.11 -4.61 -28.98
N ASN A 43 8.94 -4.45 -30.29
CA ASN A 43 9.93 -3.80 -31.15
C ASN A 43 10.07 -2.31 -30.78
N LYS A 44 8.95 -1.58 -30.62
CA LYS A 44 8.96 -0.18 -30.19
C LYS A 44 9.57 -0.01 -28.80
N LEU A 45 9.24 -0.88 -27.85
CA LEU A 45 9.80 -0.88 -26.51
C LEU A 45 11.30 -1.19 -26.51
N ASN A 46 11.76 -2.08 -27.40
CA ASN A 46 13.19 -2.35 -27.57
C ASN A 46 13.92 -1.14 -28.15
N THR A 47 13.33 -0.47 -29.14
CA THR A 47 13.86 0.80 -29.67
C THR A 47 13.90 1.87 -28.57
N PHE A 48 12.81 2.03 -27.83
CA PHE A 48 12.71 2.93 -26.68
C PHE A 48 13.82 2.67 -25.66
N SER A 49 13.96 1.43 -25.21
CA SER A 49 14.99 1.01 -24.25
C SER A 49 16.40 1.28 -24.77
N LYS A 50 16.68 1.03 -26.05
CA LYS A 50 17.99 1.32 -26.65
C LYS A 50 18.28 2.82 -26.75
N THR A 51 17.24 3.64 -26.90
CA THR A 51 17.39 5.10 -26.99
C THR A 51 17.58 5.73 -25.61
N TYR A 52 16.73 5.39 -24.64
CA TYR A 52 16.64 6.11 -23.35
C TYR A 52 17.27 5.38 -22.17
N CYS A 53 17.45 4.06 -22.26
CA CYS A 53 18.11 3.22 -21.26
C CYS A 53 19.40 2.59 -21.80
N LYS A 54 20.33 3.44 -22.25
CA LYS A 54 21.67 3.01 -22.64
C LYS A 54 22.47 2.59 -21.41
N GLY A 55 23.56 1.85 -21.62
CA GLY A 55 24.48 1.50 -20.54
C GLY A 55 24.95 2.76 -19.80
N GLY A 56 24.94 2.74 -18.47
CA GLY A 56 25.26 3.90 -17.62
C GLY A 56 24.03 4.63 -17.06
N VAL A 57 22.84 4.52 -17.68
CA VAL A 57 21.64 5.24 -17.22
C VAL A 57 21.15 4.72 -15.86
N GLU A 58 21.06 3.41 -15.69
CA GLU A 58 20.66 2.81 -14.41
C GLU A 58 21.72 3.06 -13.32
N GLU A 59 23.00 2.98 -13.66
CA GLU A 59 24.12 3.26 -12.76
C GLU A 59 24.12 4.71 -12.30
N GLU A 60 23.89 5.65 -13.22
CA GLU A 60 23.80 7.07 -12.93
C GLU A 60 22.59 7.38 -12.03
N PHE A 61 21.43 6.79 -12.33
CA PHE A 61 20.25 6.88 -11.46
C PHE A 61 20.59 6.44 -10.03
N TRP A 62 21.18 5.26 -9.86
CA TRP A 62 21.51 4.74 -8.53
C TRP A 62 22.56 5.58 -7.81
N LYS A 63 23.52 6.17 -8.54
CA LYS A 63 24.49 7.13 -8.00
C LYS A 63 23.79 8.39 -7.48
N LYS A 64 22.93 9.02 -8.28
CA LYS A 64 22.17 10.22 -7.87
C LYS A 64 21.22 9.90 -6.71
N TYR A 65 20.58 8.73 -6.75
CA TYR A 65 19.66 8.26 -5.70
C TYR A 65 20.39 8.03 -4.37
N LYS A 66 21.59 7.43 -4.39
CA LYS A 66 22.44 7.27 -3.21
C LYS A 66 22.81 8.63 -2.61
N ASN A 67 23.20 9.60 -3.44
CA ASN A 67 23.53 10.96 -2.99
C ASN A 67 22.31 11.69 -2.39
N PHE A 68 21.14 11.57 -3.01
CA PHE A 68 19.89 12.10 -2.48
C PHE A 68 19.55 11.51 -1.10
N ARG A 69 19.67 10.19 -0.94
CA ARG A 69 19.43 9.49 0.33
C ARG A 69 20.43 9.88 1.41
N GLY A 70 21.70 10.05 1.03
CA GLY A 70 22.84 10.27 1.93
C GLY A 70 22.81 9.34 3.15
N ASN A 71 23.12 9.85 4.34
CA ASN A 71 23.10 9.10 5.60
C ASN A 71 21.69 8.65 6.11
N GLY A 72 20.61 8.91 5.37
CA GLY A 72 19.25 8.51 5.72
C GLY A 72 18.53 9.36 6.77
N ASN A 73 19.18 10.38 7.35
CA ASN A 73 18.55 11.34 8.26
C ASN A 73 17.67 12.34 7.49
N PHE A 74 16.58 12.78 8.14
CA PHE A 74 15.71 13.81 7.58
C PHE A 74 16.17 15.19 8.04
N ILE A 75 16.41 16.10 7.11
CA ILE A 75 16.80 17.47 7.42
C ILE A 75 15.58 18.37 7.19
N PRO A 76 15.02 18.98 8.26
CA PRO A 76 13.86 19.85 8.13
C PRO A 76 14.29 21.21 7.56
N LEU A 77 13.68 21.60 6.44
CA LEU A 77 14.01 22.84 5.72
C LEU A 77 12.81 23.78 5.69
N LEU A 78 13.09 25.08 5.85
CA LEU A 78 12.13 26.16 5.62
C LEU A 78 12.00 26.46 4.11
N PRO A 79 10.99 27.26 3.69
CA PRO A 79 10.81 27.63 2.29
C PRO A 79 12.03 28.32 1.67
N ASP A 80 12.77 29.10 2.46
CA ASP A 80 14.01 29.78 2.05
C ASP A 80 15.23 28.85 1.96
N GLY A 81 15.04 27.53 2.13
CA GLY A 81 16.09 26.53 2.08
C GLY A 81 16.96 26.45 3.34
N LYS A 82 16.73 27.30 4.35
CA LYS A 82 17.48 27.26 5.61
C LYS A 82 16.99 26.14 6.51
N LEU A 83 17.87 25.73 7.42
CA LEU A 83 17.54 24.76 8.44
C LEU A 83 16.41 25.28 9.35
N ASP A 84 15.37 24.46 9.52
CA ASP A 84 14.37 24.65 10.56
C ASP A 84 14.95 24.24 11.92
N LYS A 85 15.79 25.13 12.49
CA LYS A 85 16.46 24.92 13.77
C LYS A 85 15.47 24.68 14.91
N SER A 86 14.30 25.32 14.87
CA SER A 86 13.23 25.11 15.85
C SER A 86 12.79 23.64 15.90
N THR A 87 12.51 23.05 14.74
CA THR A 87 12.12 21.64 14.65
C THR A 87 13.26 20.73 15.11
N VAL A 88 14.50 20.97 14.68
CA VAL A 88 15.65 20.17 15.12
C VAL A 88 15.82 20.21 16.64
N ASN A 89 15.83 21.41 17.23
CA ASN A 89 16.02 21.61 18.68
C ASN A 89 14.92 20.93 19.49
N ARG A 90 13.67 20.99 19.01
CA ARG A 90 12.53 20.34 19.65
C ARG A 90 12.70 18.81 19.71
N PHE A 91 13.26 18.19 18.67
CA PHE A 91 13.30 16.73 18.55
C PHE A 91 14.60 16.06 18.98
N ILE A 92 15.69 16.81 19.24
CA ILE A 92 16.90 16.24 19.87
C ILE A 92 16.56 15.59 21.23
N PRO A 93 15.87 16.27 22.18
CA PRO A 93 15.47 15.64 23.44
C PRO A 93 14.58 14.40 23.24
N GLU A 94 13.72 14.41 22.21
CA GLU A 94 12.84 13.29 21.89
C GLU A 94 13.64 12.06 21.40
N LEU A 95 14.70 12.27 20.62
CA LEU A 95 15.63 11.21 20.23
C LEU A 95 16.41 10.66 21.44
N GLU A 96 16.84 11.52 22.35
CA GLU A 96 17.51 11.11 23.59
C GLU A 96 16.58 10.28 24.49
N GLN A 97 15.32 10.68 24.63
CA GLN A 97 14.30 9.89 25.31
C GLN A 97 14.07 8.53 24.63
N LYS A 98 14.01 8.51 23.29
CA LYS A 98 13.93 7.27 22.52
C LYS A 98 15.10 6.35 22.80
N LYS A 99 16.33 6.86 22.79
CA LYS A 99 17.53 6.07 23.11
C LYS A 99 17.44 5.46 24.51
N LYS A 100 17.11 6.28 25.53
CA LYS A 100 16.91 5.82 26.91
C LYS A 100 15.86 4.71 27.00
N TRP A 101 14.75 4.86 26.29
CA TRP A 101 13.70 3.84 26.25
C TRP A 101 14.17 2.55 25.54
N ILE A 102 14.92 2.64 24.43
CA ILE A 102 15.49 1.45 23.76
C ILE A 102 16.46 0.72 24.70
N ASP A 103 17.34 1.47 25.37
CA ASP A 103 18.31 0.92 26.32
C ASP A 103 17.60 0.25 27.51
N SER A 104 16.49 0.82 28.01
CA SER A 104 15.69 0.17 29.04
C SER A 104 15.04 -1.14 28.56
N GLN A 105 14.53 -1.19 27.33
CA GLN A 105 14.01 -2.43 26.73
C GLN A 105 15.12 -3.47 26.57
N ARG A 106 16.33 -3.03 26.22
CA ARG A 106 17.50 -3.90 26.07
C ARG A 106 17.88 -4.54 27.40
N GLU A 107 17.86 -3.79 28.50
CA GLU A 107 18.10 -4.33 29.84
C GLU A 107 17.00 -5.30 30.30
N ILE A 108 15.73 -5.04 29.98
CA ILE A 108 14.62 -5.99 30.22
C ILE A 108 14.89 -7.31 29.48
N VAL A 109 15.30 -7.26 28.21
CA VAL A 109 15.59 -8.47 27.42
C VAL A 109 16.84 -9.20 27.93
N LYS A 110 17.87 -8.47 28.36
CA LYS A 110 19.12 -9.02 28.88
C LYS A 110 18.90 -9.93 30.11
N LYS A 111 17.98 -9.53 31.00
CA LYS A 111 17.63 -10.29 32.21
C LYS A 111 16.83 -11.56 31.93
N ARG A 112 16.34 -11.77 30.71
CA ARG A 112 15.49 -12.92 30.35
C ARG A 112 16.33 -14.11 29.90
N LYS A 113 16.13 -15.26 30.55
CA LYS A 113 16.73 -16.55 30.15
C LYS A 113 16.14 -17.07 28.83
N ASN A 114 14.83 -16.93 28.64
CA ASN A 114 14.09 -17.37 27.45
C ASN A 114 12.72 -16.67 27.37
N PHE A 115 11.99 -16.90 26.28
CA PHE A 115 10.64 -16.37 26.05
C PHE A 115 9.54 -17.46 26.14
N LYS A 116 9.77 -18.55 26.90
CA LYS A 116 8.83 -19.69 26.93
C LYS A 116 7.46 -19.31 27.49
N SER A 117 7.42 -18.44 28.50
CA SER A 117 6.16 -17.98 29.11
C SER A 117 5.33 -17.18 28.12
N GLU A 118 5.93 -16.20 27.46
CA GLU A 118 5.30 -15.35 26.46
C GLU A 118 4.85 -16.18 25.25
N TYR A 119 5.65 -17.18 24.88
CA TYR A 119 5.32 -18.10 23.80
C TYR A 119 4.11 -18.98 24.17
N LYS A 120 4.01 -19.45 25.42
CA LYS A 120 2.85 -20.22 25.88
C LYS A 120 1.57 -19.37 25.83
N LYS A 121 1.61 -18.13 26.37
CA LYS A 121 0.46 -17.21 26.31
C LYS A 121 0.07 -16.85 24.87
N LEU A 122 1.05 -16.74 23.96
CA LEU A 122 0.77 -16.58 22.53
C LEU A 122 -0.07 -17.73 21.96
N LEU A 123 0.29 -18.97 22.30
CA LEU A 123 -0.44 -20.15 21.83
C LEU A 123 -1.86 -20.21 22.40
N GLU A 124 -2.05 -19.76 23.63
CA GLU A 124 -3.38 -19.62 24.25
C GLU A 124 -4.22 -18.59 23.49
N LEU A 125 -3.68 -17.39 23.24
CA LEU A 125 -4.35 -16.36 22.43
C LEU A 125 -4.67 -16.85 21.01
N GLN A 126 -3.77 -17.63 20.39
CA GLN A 126 -4.03 -18.21 19.07
C GLN A 126 -5.21 -19.21 19.09
N LYS A 127 -5.37 -19.97 20.18
CA LYS A 127 -6.53 -20.87 20.37
C LYS A 127 -7.82 -20.07 20.55
N GLU A 128 -7.79 -19.02 21.37
CA GLU A 128 -8.96 -18.16 21.57
C GLU A 128 -9.36 -17.41 20.31
N PHE A 129 -8.40 -16.88 19.58
CA PHE A 129 -8.61 -16.30 18.26
C PHE A 129 -9.28 -17.30 17.30
N HIS A 130 -8.87 -18.57 17.32
CA HIS A 130 -9.52 -19.60 16.53
C HIS A 130 -10.97 -19.86 16.98
N SER A 131 -11.22 -19.88 18.29
CA SER A 131 -12.58 -19.99 18.84
C SER A 131 -13.50 -18.85 18.40
N LEU A 132 -12.99 -17.61 18.31
CA LEU A 132 -13.76 -16.48 17.79
C LEU A 132 -14.16 -16.67 16.31
N LEU A 133 -13.26 -17.26 15.51
CA LEU A 133 -13.58 -17.61 14.11
C LEU A 133 -14.61 -18.74 14.01
N LEU A 134 -14.62 -19.67 14.96
CA LEU A 134 -15.64 -20.72 15.03
C LEU A 134 -17.02 -20.13 15.32
N PHE A 135 -17.15 -19.18 16.26
CA PHE A 135 -18.44 -18.51 16.48
C PHE A 135 -18.94 -17.77 15.24
N LYS A 136 -18.04 -17.11 14.49
CA LYS A 136 -18.41 -16.45 13.23
C LYS A 136 -18.88 -17.46 12.18
N LYS A 137 -18.19 -18.59 12.05
CA LYS A 137 -18.61 -19.72 11.20
C LYS A 137 -19.99 -20.25 11.60
N GLU A 138 -20.18 -20.55 12.88
CA GLU A 138 -21.43 -21.08 13.43
C GLU A 138 -22.59 -20.11 13.15
N TYR A 139 -22.39 -18.82 13.38
CA TYR A 139 -23.35 -17.77 13.09
C TYR A 139 -23.71 -17.69 11.60
N PHE A 140 -22.72 -17.85 10.72
CA PHE A 140 -22.91 -17.86 9.27
C PHE A 140 -23.69 -19.09 8.78
N THR A 141 -23.44 -20.25 9.41
CA THR A 141 -24.10 -21.51 9.03
C THR A 141 -25.47 -21.73 9.67
N SER A 142 -25.75 -21.11 10.81
CA SER A 142 -27.03 -21.30 11.51
C SER A 142 -28.19 -20.69 10.72
N SER A 143 -29.29 -21.45 10.65
CA SER A 143 -30.52 -21.04 9.96
C SER A 143 -31.58 -20.49 10.93
N LYS A 144 -31.45 -20.76 12.24
CA LYS A 144 -32.44 -20.35 13.24
C LYS A 144 -32.09 -19.01 13.87
N PRO A 145 -33.01 -18.04 13.91
CA PRO A 145 -32.76 -16.72 14.52
C PRO A 145 -32.32 -16.78 15.98
N GLU A 146 -32.93 -17.66 16.79
CA GLU A 146 -32.63 -17.83 18.21
C GLU A 146 -31.19 -18.32 18.45
N GLU A 147 -30.76 -19.33 17.69
CA GLU A 147 -29.38 -19.85 17.72
C GLU A 147 -28.38 -18.77 17.31
N ARG A 148 -28.68 -18.01 16.25
CA ARG A 148 -27.84 -16.88 15.80
C ARG A 148 -27.69 -15.81 16.88
N SER A 149 -28.77 -15.49 17.59
CA SER A 149 -28.74 -14.55 18.72
C SER A 149 -27.85 -15.05 19.86
N LEU A 150 -27.98 -16.33 20.23
CA LEU A 150 -27.16 -16.96 21.26
C LEU A 150 -25.66 -16.97 20.87
N ILE A 151 -25.34 -17.34 19.63
CA ILE A 151 -23.95 -17.36 19.12
C ILE A 151 -23.36 -15.94 19.10
N ARG A 152 -24.13 -14.95 18.65
CA ARG A 152 -23.73 -13.53 18.65
C ARG A 152 -23.36 -13.06 20.06
N ASN A 153 -24.20 -13.36 21.06
CA ASN A 153 -23.92 -12.99 22.44
C ASN A 153 -22.67 -13.70 22.99
N LYS A 154 -22.52 -15.01 22.74
CA LYS A 154 -21.31 -15.75 23.13
C LYS A 154 -20.04 -15.17 22.48
N SER A 155 -20.11 -14.86 21.19
CA SER A 155 -19.00 -14.26 20.44
C SER A 155 -18.62 -12.90 21.02
N LYS A 156 -19.60 -12.03 21.28
CA LYS A 156 -19.41 -10.71 21.86
C LYS A 156 -18.66 -10.78 23.20
N TYR A 157 -19.16 -11.57 24.16
CA TYR A 157 -18.51 -11.67 25.47
C TYR A 157 -17.12 -12.31 25.39
N LYS A 158 -16.94 -13.34 24.55
CA LYS A 158 -15.61 -13.94 24.34
C LYS A 158 -14.65 -12.96 23.68
N LEU A 159 -15.11 -12.12 22.76
CA LEU A 159 -14.30 -11.11 22.09
C LEU A 159 -13.85 -10.02 23.05
N ILE A 160 -14.73 -9.57 23.96
CA ILE A 160 -14.38 -8.63 25.04
C ILE A 160 -13.28 -9.22 25.93
N ALA A 161 -13.45 -10.47 26.40
CA ALA A 161 -12.44 -11.15 27.20
C ALA A 161 -11.11 -11.31 26.45
N PHE A 162 -11.18 -11.75 25.19
CA PHE A 162 -10.01 -11.90 24.31
C PHE A 162 -9.26 -10.58 24.13
N ARG A 163 -9.96 -9.46 23.93
CA ARG A 163 -9.35 -8.13 23.78
C ARG A 163 -8.60 -7.70 25.03
N ASN A 164 -9.17 -7.95 26.21
CA ASN A 164 -8.51 -7.66 27.48
C ASN A 164 -7.25 -8.51 27.66
N ASP A 165 -7.32 -9.79 27.32
CA ASP A 165 -6.17 -10.71 27.38
C ASP A 165 -5.08 -10.35 26.36
N LEU A 166 -5.48 -9.98 25.14
CA LEU A 166 -4.58 -9.50 24.11
C LEU A 166 -3.92 -8.18 24.53
N LYS A 167 -4.66 -7.24 25.12
CA LYS A 167 -4.12 -5.97 25.66
C LYS A 167 -2.97 -6.23 26.63
N LYS A 168 -3.24 -7.01 27.69
CA LYS A 168 -2.26 -7.39 28.71
C LYS A 168 -1.04 -8.09 28.09
N TYR A 169 -1.28 -8.96 27.12
CA TYR A 169 -0.20 -9.66 26.42
C TYR A 169 0.68 -8.71 25.61
N LEU A 170 0.11 -7.81 24.83
CA LEU A 170 0.87 -6.81 24.07
C LEU A 170 1.64 -5.86 25.00
N GLU A 171 1.06 -5.49 26.15
CA GLU A 171 1.72 -4.69 27.21
C GLU A 171 2.92 -5.41 27.82
N SER A 172 2.84 -6.73 27.98
CA SER A 172 3.96 -7.56 28.48
C SER A 172 5.15 -7.66 27.52
N LEU A 173 4.94 -7.34 26.24
CA LEU A 173 5.94 -7.42 25.17
C LEU A 173 6.54 -6.04 24.85
N SER A 174 6.87 -5.25 25.87
CA SER A 174 7.39 -3.88 25.72
C SER A 174 8.59 -3.77 24.76
N PHE A 175 9.43 -4.80 24.67
CA PHE A 175 10.57 -4.85 23.75
C PHE A 175 10.19 -4.96 22.26
N LEU A 176 8.93 -5.26 21.94
CA LEU A 176 8.33 -5.27 20.59
C LEU A 176 7.36 -4.11 20.35
N GLN A 177 7.19 -3.18 21.29
CA GLN A 177 6.34 -2.00 21.12
C GLN A 177 7.06 -0.87 20.38
N SER A 178 6.33 0.09 19.83
CA SER A 178 6.95 1.33 19.32
C SER A 178 7.42 2.22 20.47
N TYR A 179 8.37 3.11 20.19
CA TYR A 179 8.64 4.22 21.11
C TYR A 179 7.41 5.15 21.12
N LYS A 180 6.94 5.57 22.31
CA LYS A 180 5.64 6.24 22.55
C LYS A 180 4.42 5.36 22.22
N PHE A 181 4.50 4.07 22.51
CA PHE A 181 3.39 3.14 22.35
C PHE A 181 2.12 3.57 23.14
N PRO A 182 0.91 3.48 22.55
CA PRO A 182 0.64 3.20 21.14
C PRO A 182 0.76 4.45 20.24
N VAL A 183 1.26 4.28 19.02
CA VAL A 183 1.39 5.37 18.03
C VAL A 183 0.23 5.33 17.03
N ASP A 184 -0.53 6.43 16.92
CA ASP A 184 -1.53 6.55 15.85
C ASP A 184 -0.88 6.89 14.50
N HIS A 185 -0.60 5.85 13.72
CA HIS A 185 0.01 6.00 12.39
C HIS A 185 -0.91 6.65 11.37
N PHE A 186 -2.24 6.57 11.54
CA PHE A 186 -3.21 7.15 10.62
C PHE A 186 -3.26 8.65 10.83
N ASP A 187 -3.44 9.10 12.07
CA ASP A 187 -3.47 10.52 12.42
C ASP A 187 -2.17 11.24 12.02
N LEU A 188 -1.01 10.63 12.29
CA LEU A 188 0.27 11.18 11.85
C LEU A 188 0.36 11.32 10.33
N ARG A 189 -0.25 10.41 9.58
CA ARG A 189 -0.24 10.47 8.11
C ARG A 189 -1.17 11.56 7.60
N VAL A 190 -2.40 11.64 8.12
CA VAL A 190 -3.38 12.69 7.79
C VAL A 190 -2.83 14.08 8.13
N SER A 191 -2.29 14.23 9.34
CA SER A 191 -1.65 15.47 9.79
C SER A 191 -0.50 15.90 8.88
N TYR A 192 0.30 14.97 8.37
CA TYR A 192 1.36 15.30 7.41
C TYR A 192 0.79 15.69 6.05
N ASP A 193 -0.16 14.91 5.51
CA ASP A 193 -0.75 15.16 4.20
C ASP A 193 -1.48 16.52 4.15
N LYS A 194 -1.99 17.04 5.28
CA LYS A 194 -2.57 18.40 5.40
C LYS A 194 -1.58 19.54 5.13
N TYR A 195 -0.31 19.41 5.52
CA TYR A 195 0.68 20.50 5.45
C TYR A 195 1.83 20.23 4.48
N LYS A 196 1.91 19.06 3.85
CA LYS A 196 3.07 18.67 3.01
C LYS A 196 3.34 19.62 1.84
N SER A 197 2.29 20.26 1.32
CA SER A 197 2.33 21.20 0.20
C SER A 197 2.34 22.67 0.65
N SER A 198 2.40 22.97 1.94
CA SER A 198 2.46 24.36 2.41
C SER A 198 3.78 25.01 2.02
N GLU A 199 3.68 26.19 1.44
CA GLU A 199 4.82 27.03 1.05
C GLU A 199 5.11 28.15 2.05
N ASP A 200 4.17 28.46 2.94
CA ASP A 200 4.37 29.42 4.01
C ASP A 200 5.22 28.83 5.15
N VAL A 201 5.90 29.71 5.90
CA VAL A 201 6.82 29.31 6.96
C VAL A 201 6.12 28.49 8.06
N VAL A 202 4.88 28.84 8.42
CA VAL A 202 4.14 28.19 9.52
C VAL A 202 3.74 26.79 9.13
N GLY A 203 3.07 26.64 7.98
CA GLY A 203 2.69 25.36 7.43
C GLY A 203 3.90 24.48 7.13
N LYS A 204 4.99 25.05 6.61
CA LYS A 204 6.22 24.28 6.35
C LYS A 204 6.84 23.74 7.62
N ARG A 205 6.96 24.57 8.67
CA ARG A 205 7.40 24.11 10.01
C ARG A 205 6.50 22.99 10.52
N LYS A 206 5.18 23.13 10.40
CA LYS A 206 4.25 22.08 10.83
C LYS A 206 4.47 20.76 10.08
N SER A 207 4.68 20.83 8.77
CA SER A 207 4.99 19.65 7.94
C SER A 207 6.32 18.98 8.37
N ASN A 208 7.35 19.78 8.65
CA ASN A 208 8.64 19.33 9.13
C ASN A 208 8.51 18.65 10.49
N GLU A 209 7.77 19.26 11.43
CA GLU A 209 7.56 18.71 12.76
C GLU A 209 6.89 17.34 12.71
N VAL A 210 5.78 17.22 11.98
CA VAL A 210 5.04 15.96 11.87
C VAL A 210 5.90 14.90 11.17
N TYR A 211 6.61 15.26 10.10
CA TYR A 211 7.46 14.30 9.38
C TYR A 211 8.66 13.85 10.21
N PHE A 212 9.33 14.76 10.91
CA PHE A 212 10.45 14.44 11.80
C PHE A 212 9.96 13.52 12.91
N PHE A 213 8.85 13.86 13.58
CA PHE A 213 8.28 13.02 14.62
C PHE A 213 7.95 11.61 14.08
N ARG A 214 7.36 11.51 12.88
CA ARG A 214 7.14 10.20 12.22
C ARG A 214 8.44 9.41 12.04
N LYS A 215 9.57 10.03 11.69
CA LYS A 215 10.86 9.32 11.61
C LYS A 215 11.34 8.79 12.96
N ILE A 216 10.95 9.44 14.05
CA ILE A 216 11.28 9.02 15.42
C ILE A 216 10.40 7.85 15.83
N VAL A 217 9.08 7.97 15.71
CA VAL A 217 8.14 6.97 16.28
C VAL A 217 7.79 5.83 15.33
N GLN A 218 7.86 6.04 14.01
CA GLN A 218 7.57 5.02 12.99
C GLN A 218 8.84 4.25 12.59
N ASP A 219 9.59 3.74 13.57
CA ASP A 219 10.89 3.08 13.41
C ASP A 219 10.91 1.69 14.10
N GLY A 220 11.96 0.90 13.91
CA GLY A 220 12.11 -0.39 14.56
C GLY A 220 13.51 -0.98 14.49
N ALA A 221 13.77 -1.99 15.31
CA ALA A 221 15.05 -2.66 15.43
C ALA A 221 15.33 -3.57 14.23
N GLN A 222 16.58 -3.58 13.76
CA GLN A 222 17.00 -4.34 12.58
C GLN A 222 17.94 -5.48 12.96
N ASP A 223 18.01 -6.51 12.12
CA ASP A 223 19.14 -7.44 12.16
C ASP A 223 20.43 -6.70 11.72
N LEU A 224 21.60 -7.11 12.22
CA LEU A 224 22.90 -6.46 11.95
C LEU A 224 23.24 -6.33 10.45
N ASN A 225 22.71 -7.21 9.60
CA ASN A 225 22.90 -7.16 8.15
C ASN A 225 21.89 -6.24 7.44
N HIS A 226 21.04 -5.54 8.20
CA HIS A 226 19.99 -4.63 7.71
C HIS A 226 18.95 -5.26 6.76
N LYS A 227 18.93 -6.59 6.62
CA LYS A 227 18.00 -7.29 5.71
C LYS A 227 16.58 -7.43 6.28
N ARG A 228 16.41 -7.29 7.60
CA ARG A 228 15.11 -7.47 8.27
C ARG A 228 14.94 -6.44 9.39
N SER A 229 13.79 -5.80 9.42
CA SER A 229 13.36 -4.87 10.46
C SER A 229 12.05 -5.34 11.08
N ASP A 230 11.83 -5.06 12.37
CA ASP A 230 10.56 -5.28 13.05
C ASP A 230 9.63 -4.06 13.01
N ARG A 231 10.02 -2.98 12.31
CA ARG A 231 9.23 -1.74 12.15
C ARG A 231 7.76 -1.99 11.78
N PHE A 232 7.50 -2.86 10.80
CA PHE A 232 6.13 -3.19 10.40
C PHE A 232 5.35 -3.94 11.47
N LEU A 233 6.02 -4.81 12.25
CA LEU A 233 5.40 -5.51 13.37
C LEU A 233 5.00 -4.50 14.45
N ARG A 234 5.93 -3.65 14.89
CA ARG A 234 5.69 -2.63 15.93
C ARG A 234 4.48 -1.77 15.57
N ALA A 235 4.49 -1.23 14.35
CA ALA A 235 3.39 -0.40 13.86
C ALA A 235 2.05 -1.16 13.74
N THR A 236 2.08 -2.46 13.43
CA THR A 236 0.85 -3.27 13.40
C THR A 236 0.33 -3.52 14.83
N ILE A 237 1.22 -3.68 15.81
CA ILE A 237 0.85 -3.81 17.23
C ILE A 237 0.19 -2.51 17.71
N ASP A 238 0.72 -1.34 17.33
CA ASP A 238 0.09 -0.03 17.62
C ASP A 238 -1.36 0.02 17.13
N SER A 239 -1.57 -0.26 15.83
CA SER A 239 -2.92 -0.24 15.24
C SER A 239 -3.87 -1.26 15.86
N ILE A 240 -3.39 -2.48 16.16
CA ILE A 240 -4.19 -3.49 16.86
C ILE A 240 -4.60 -2.97 18.24
N TYR A 241 -3.65 -2.39 18.99
CA TYR A 241 -3.90 -1.89 20.34
C TYR A 241 -4.94 -0.76 20.34
N LEU A 242 -4.83 0.19 19.43
CA LEU A 242 -5.82 1.26 19.25
C LEU A 242 -7.21 0.70 18.86
N GLY A 243 -7.25 -0.36 18.05
CA GLY A 243 -8.48 -1.04 17.65
C GLY A 243 -9.13 -1.95 18.69
N LEU A 244 -8.52 -2.15 19.87
CA LEU A 244 -9.08 -3.02 20.91
C LEU A 244 -10.40 -2.50 21.50
N ASN A 245 -10.65 -1.18 21.40
CA ASN A 245 -11.84 -0.53 21.94
C ASN A 245 -13.04 -0.56 20.99
N GLU A 246 -12.90 -1.08 19.76
CA GLU A 246 -14.00 -1.12 18.80
C GLU A 246 -15.13 -2.05 19.29
N ASN A 247 -16.35 -1.54 19.42
CA ASN A 247 -17.49 -2.37 19.84
C ASN A 247 -18.06 -3.15 18.66
N THR A 248 -17.77 -4.45 18.60
CA THR A 248 -18.27 -5.37 17.57
C THR A 248 -18.69 -6.69 18.21
N ASP A 249 -19.68 -7.36 17.64
CA ASP A 249 -20.13 -8.66 18.16
C ASP A 249 -19.27 -9.82 17.66
N PHE A 250 -18.61 -9.62 16.52
CA PHE A 250 -17.69 -10.57 15.90
C PHE A 250 -16.36 -9.90 15.60
N ILE A 251 -15.34 -10.73 15.39
CA ILE A 251 -14.07 -10.26 14.86
C ILE A 251 -14.24 -9.77 13.41
N SER A 252 -13.85 -8.51 13.17
CA SER A 252 -13.86 -7.92 11.83
C SER A 252 -12.76 -8.54 10.96
N GLU A 253 -12.93 -8.53 9.64
CA GLU A 253 -11.92 -9.08 8.72
C GLU A 253 -10.60 -8.29 8.80
N ASP A 254 -10.69 -6.97 8.94
CA ASP A 254 -9.52 -6.10 9.09
C ASP A 254 -8.72 -6.46 10.34
N PHE A 255 -9.39 -6.55 11.50
CA PHE A 255 -8.74 -6.94 12.75
C PHE A 255 -8.21 -8.37 12.70
N ARG A 256 -8.96 -9.32 12.10
CA ARG A 256 -8.52 -10.72 11.92
C ARG A 256 -7.23 -10.81 11.12
N PHE A 257 -7.15 -10.12 9.99
CA PHE A 257 -6.00 -10.15 9.10
C PHE A 257 -4.76 -9.56 9.77
N ASP A 258 -4.91 -8.42 10.41
CA ASP A 258 -3.82 -7.70 11.08
C ASP A 258 -3.30 -8.50 12.28
N LEU A 259 -4.22 -9.02 13.11
CA LEU A 259 -3.90 -9.87 14.25
C LEU A 259 -3.19 -11.16 13.83
N LYS A 260 -3.64 -11.81 12.76
CA LYS A 260 -2.97 -13.02 12.26
C LYS A 260 -1.51 -12.74 11.88
N ALA A 261 -1.27 -11.64 11.17
CA ALA A 261 0.08 -11.23 10.77
C ALA A 261 0.95 -10.88 11.98
N ALA A 262 0.41 -10.13 12.95
CA ALA A 262 1.13 -9.76 14.17
C ALA A 262 1.48 -10.96 15.04
N LEU A 263 0.52 -11.87 15.30
CA LEU A 263 0.77 -13.07 16.11
C LEU A 263 1.82 -13.99 15.47
N ASP A 264 1.83 -14.14 14.15
CA ASP A 264 2.85 -14.92 13.43
C ASP A 264 4.25 -14.29 13.56
N ALA A 265 4.33 -12.97 13.44
CA ALA A 265 5.59 -12.24 13.58
C ALA A 265 6.10 -12.25 15.02
N ILE A 266 5.23 -12.03 16.02
CA ILE A 266 5.55 -12.21 17.45
C ILE A 266 6.08 -13.63 17.69
N LYS A 267 5.41 -14.65 17.16
CA LYS A 267 5.85 -16.05 17.26
C LYS A 267 7.28 -16.24 16.77
N TRP A 268 7.63 -15.62 15.65
CA TRP A 268 8.98 -15.68 15.09
C TRP A 268 10.02 -15.02 16.03
N HIS A 269 9.69 -13.85 16.59
CA HIS A 269 10.56 -13.16 17.55
C HIS A 269 10.76 -13.96 18.85
N LEU A 270 9.68 -14.54 19.41
CA LEU A 270 9.74 -15.33 20.65
C LEU A 270 10.42 -16.68 20.48
N LYS A 271 10.40 -17.27 19.27
CA LYS A 271 11.22 -18.44 18.94
C LYS A 271 12.70 -18.12 18.88
N GLY A 272 13.06 -16.86 18.64
CA GLY A 272 14.44 -16.38 18.76
C GLY A 272 14.91 -16.41 20.22
N LYS A 273 16.22 -16.57 20.43
CA LYS A 273 16.80 -16.43 21.78
C LYS A 273 16.78 -14.95 22.19
N PRO A 274 16.62 -14.62 23.49
CA PRO A 274 16.72 -13.24 24.00
C PRO A 274 17.98 -12.50 23.52
N LYS A 275 19.12 -13.19 23.41
CA LYS A 275 20.38 -12.67 22.83
C LYS A 275 20.18 -12.03 21.45
N LYS A 276 19.36 -12.63 20.57
CA LYS A 276 19.09 -12.06 19.24
C LYS A 276 18.34 -10.74 19.35
N GLN A 277 17.31 -10.68 20.18
CA GLN A 277 16.55 -9.45 20.39
C GLN A 277 17.41 -8.36 21.06
N PHE A 278 18.27 -8.74 22.01
CA PHE A 278 19.24 -7.85 22.63
C PHE A 278 20.18 -7.19 21.60
N ILE A 279 20.71 -7.98 20.65
CA ILE A 279 21.56 -7.47 19.57
C ILE A 279 20.80 -6.49 18.67
N ARG A 280 19.56 -6.83 18.28
CA ARG A 280 18.72 -5.94 17.44
C ARG A 280 18.41 -4.61 18.14
N LEU A 281 18.10 -4.64 19.44
CA LEU A 281 17.89 -3.43 20.23
C LEU A 281 19.19 -2.61 20.38
N GLY A 282 20.35 -3.29 20.44
CA GLY A 282 21.66 -2.65 20.41
C GLY A 282 21.90 -1.87 19.11
N GLU A 283 21.69 -2.51 17.95
CA GLU A 283 21.75 -1.82 16.64
C GLU A 283 20.83 -0.61 16.61
N TRP A 284 19.61 -0.76 17.12
CA TRP A 284 18.64 0.34 17.14
C TRP A 284 19.11 1.50 18.01
N SER A 285 19.64 1.22 19.21
CA SER A 285 20.18 2.22 20.12
C SER A 285 21.35 2.96 19.48
N GLU A 286 22.33 2.25 18.91
CA GLU A 286 23.49 2.82 18.22
C GLU A 286 23.07 3.67 17.01
N ARG A 287 22.06 3.23 16.24
CA ARG A 287 21.54 4.01 15.11
C ARG A 287 20.85 5.29 15.57
N VAL A 288 20.12 5.26 16.67
CA VAL A 288 19.53 6.47 17.28
C VAL A 288 20.62 7.39 17.83
N ASP A 289 21.67 6.84 18.43
CA ASP A 289 22.82 7.60 18.93
C ASP A 289 23.54 8.36 17.80
N ARG A 290 23.84 7.67 16.68
CA ARG A 290 24.36 8.33 15.47
C ARG A 290 23.45 9.45 14.96
N ALA A 291 22.14 9.27 15.04
CA ALA A 291 21.18 10.31 14.66
C ALA A 291 21.23 11.50 15.64
N ILE A 292 21.29 11.27 16.96
CA ILE A 292 21.44 12.33 17.97
C ILE A 292 22.70 13.14 17.70
N THR A 293 23.83 12.48 17.49
CA THR A 293 25.11 13.12 17.17
C THR A 293 24.98 13.97 15.91
N PHE A 294 24.43 13.41 14.83
CA PHE A 294 24.18 14.14 13.60
C PHE A 294 23.32 15.40 13.81
N TYR A 295 22.21 15.32 14.54
CA TYR A 295 21.33 16.48 14.74
C TYR A 295 21.92 17.53 15.70
N LYS A 296 22.73 17.13 16.69
CA LYS A 296 23.50 18.06 17.52
C LYS A 296 24.52 18.82 16.68
N MET A 297 25.29 18.11 15.85
CA MET A 297 26.22 18.71 14.90
C MET A 297 25.53 19.66 13.92
N LEU A 298 24.36 19.25 13.40
CA LEU A 298 23.54 20.06 12.49
C LEU A 298 23.06 21.37 13.13
N ARG A 299 22.62 21.31 14.39
CA ARG A 299 22.25 22.47 15.21
C ARG A 299 23.44 23.40 15.44
N ASP A 300 24.60 22.82 15.77
CA ASP A 300 25.81 23.53 16.18
C ASP A 300 26.64 24.07 15.00
N GLY A 301 26.23 23.77 13.76
CA GLY A 301 26.90 24.28 12.56
C GLY A 301 28.15 23.51 12.14
N LYS A 302 28.47 22.40 12.81
CA LYS A 302 29.74 21.65 12.70
C LYS A 302 29.45 20.21 12.30
N VAL A 303 29.08 19.97 11.04
CA VAL A 303 28.78 18.61 10.57
C VAL A 303 30.07 17.96 10.06
N GLU A 304 30.28 16.70 10.41
CA GLU A 304 31.39 15.89 9.90
C GLU A 304 30.82 14.63 9.25
N GLU A 305 31.29 14.31 8.05
CA GLU A 305 30.96 13.08 7.32
C GLU A 305 32.26 12.53 6.75
N GLU A 306 32.52 11.24 6.97
CA GLU A 306 33.71 10.53 6.48
C GLU A 306 35.06 11.16 6.90
N GLY A 307 35.11 11.87 8.04
CA GLY A 307 36.34 12.50 8.56
C GLY A 307 36.61 13.91 8.02
N HIS A 308 35.66 14.49 7.27
CA HIS A 308 35.73 15.87 6.78
C HIS A 308 34.68 16.74 7.47
N SER A 309 35.12 17.82 8.12
CA SER A 309 34.23 18.83 8.71
C SER A 309 33.75 19.81 7.64
N PHE A 310 32.44 20.04 7.56
CA PHE A 310 31.81 21.03 6.71
C PHE A 310 30.75 21.82 7.49
N SER A 311 30.50 23.06 7.05
CA SER A 311 29.41 23.87 7.62
C SER A 311 28.06 23.24 7.33
N THR A 312 27.09 23.46 8.23
CA THR A 312 25.69 23.06 7.98
C THR A 312 25.21 23.56 6.63
N ASP A 313 25.53 24.80 6.25
CA ASP A 313 25.11 25.36 4.96
C ASP A 313 25.63 24.56 3.76
N ASN A 314 26.87 24.08 3.81
CA ASN A 314 27.43 23.23 2.75
C ASN A 314 26.70 21.87 2.67
N LEU A 315 26.33 21.28 3.81
CA LEU A 315 25.48 20.08 3.82
C LEU A 315 24.11 20.33 3.19
N LEU A 316 23.46 21.42 3.60
CA LEU A 316 22.13 21.79 3.10
C LEU A 316 22.19 22.02 1.60
N GLN A 317 23.21 22.73 1.12
CA GLN A 317 23.47 22.92 -0.30
C GLN A 317 23.70 21.59 -1.01
N ASN A 318 24.53 20.70 -0.48
CA ASN A 318 24.78 19.38 -1.08
C ASN A 318 23.52 18.50 -1.12
N ARG A 319 22.66 18.58 -0.09
CA ARG A 319 21.39 17.84 -0.04
C ARG A 319 20.32 18.42 -0.94
N ALA A 320 20.18 19.75 -0.96
CA ALA A 320 19.30 20.46 -1.88
C ALA A 320 19.75 20.18 -3.32
N LYS A 321 21.05 20.27 -3.60
CA LYS A 321 21.66 19.92 -4.87
C LYS A 321 21.43 18.46 -5.22
N GLY A 322 21.60 17.51 -4.31
CA GLY A 322 21.33 16.09 -4.53
C GLY A 322 19.86 15.80 -4.85
N ARG A 323 18.93 16.45 -4.14
CA ARG A 323 17.48 16.37 -4.43
C ARG A 323 17.15 16.97 -5.79
N TYR A 324 17.64 18.17 -6.09
CA TYR A 324 17.41 18.84 -7.36
C TYR A 324 17.98 18.01 -8.51
N ILE A 325 19.24 17.57 -8.40
CA ILE A 325 19.90 16.71 -9.38
C ILE A 325 19.12 15.42 -9.63
N LEU A 326 18.60 14.76 -8.59
CA LEU A 326 17.79 13.55 -8.77
C LEU A 326 16.43 13.88 -9.40
N LYS A 327 15.72 14.90 -8.90
CA LYS A 327 14.41 15.34 -9.42
C LYS A 327 14.53 15.69 -10.89
N ASP A 328 15.49 16.55 -11.22
CA ASP A 328 15.78 17.02 -12.57
C ASP A 328 16.12 15.85 -13.52
N TYR A 329 17.00 14.94 -13.07
CA TYR A 329 17.35 13.76 -13.86
C TYR A 329 16.14 12.87 -14.14
N VAL A 330 15.34 12.55 -13.11
CA VAL A 330 14.19 11.66 -13.26
C VAL A 330 13.11 12.32 -14.12
N LEU A 331 12.71 13.57 -13.83
CA LEU A 331 11.66 14.24 -14.58
C LEU A 331 12.07 14.51 -16.04
N SER A 332 13.35 14.77 -16.30
CA SER A 332 13.86 14.83 -17.68
C SER A 332 13.70 13.48 -18.40
N LYS A 333 14.03 12.36 -17.73
CA LYS A 333 13.88 11.01 -18.30
C LYS A 333 12.42 10.59 -18.46
N GLU A 334 11.55 11.00 -17.55
CA GLU A 334 10.11 10.81 -17.65
C GLU A 334 9.52 11.62 -18.82
N ALA A 335 9.94 12.88 -18.98
CA ALA A 335 9.54 13.71 -20.12
C ALA A 335 10.06 13.18 -21.46
N ASP A 336 11.30 12.66 -21.51
CA ASP A 336 11.83 11.92 -22.67
C ASP A 336 10.93 10.72 -23.03
N SER A 337 10.46 10.01 -22.01
CA SER A 337 9.55 8.87 -22.19
C SER A 337 8.20 9.31 -22.73
N TYR A 338 7.62 10.36 -22.14
CA TYR A 338 6.40 10.98 -22.61
C TYR A 338 6.51 11.35 -24.09
N LYS A 339 7.57 12.07 -24.47
CA LYS A 339 7.83 12.54 -25.85
C LYS A 339 8.04 11.41 -26.84
N PHE A 340 8.66 10.31 -26.43
CA PHE A 340 8.79 9.15 -27.31
C PHE A 340 7.42 8.52 -27.61
N TRP A 341 6.62 8.31 -26.57
CA TRP A 341 5.34 7.61 -26.67
C TRP A 341 4.23 8.46 -27.28
N MET A 342 4.24 9.79 -27.08
CA MET A 342 3.25 10.69 -27.71
C MET A 342 3.33 10.64 -29.25
N ASN A 343 4.51 10.32 -29.80
CA ASN A 343 4.73 10.17 -31.25
C ASN A 343 4.35 8.78 -31.77
N GLN A 344 3.80 7.90 -30.93
CA GLN A 344 3.25 6.60 -31.34
C GLN A 344 1.73 6.68 -31.45
N SER A 345 1.14 5.69 -32.13
CA SER A 345 -0.32 5.58 -32.22
C SER A 345 -0.97 5.45 -30.85
N THR A 346 -2.23 5.87 -30.72
CA THR A 346 -3.01 5.78 -29.47
C THR A 346 -3.00 4.37 -28.87
N LEU A 347 -3.04 3.33 -29.72
CA LEU A 347 -2.95 1.95 -29.26
C LEU A 347 -1.60 1.63 -28.60
N MET A 348 -0.48 2.12 -29.16
CA MET A 348 0.84 1.92 -28.57
C MET A 348 1.01 2.69 -27.27
N GLN A 349 0.45 3.91 -27.19
CA GLN A 349 0.41 4.68 -25.94
C GLN A 349 -0.36 3.92 -24.85
N ALA A 350 -1.56 3.44 -25.17
CA ALA A 350 -2.40 2.67 -24.25
C ALA A 350 -1.69 1.41 -23.72
N ILE A 351 -1.08 0.63 -24.61
CA ILE A 351 -0.34 -0.58 -24.24
C ILE A 351 0.86 -0.25 -23.34
N TYR A 352 1.64 0.78 -23.69
CA TYR A 352 2.78 1.20 -22.88
C TYR A 352 2.36 1.61 -21.47
N VAL A 353 1.32 2.43 -21.36
CA VAL A 353 0.79 2.92 -20.08
C VAL A 353 0.29 1.77 -19.22
N ILE A 354 -0.57 0.90 -19.77
CA ILE A 354 -1.10 -0.25 -19.04
C ILE A 354 0.04 -1.20 -18.63
N ASP A 355 0.94 -1.57 -19.54
CA ASP A 355 2.07 -2.45 -19.21
C ASP A 355 2.94 -1.86 -18.08
N THR A 356 3.29 -0.58 -18.18
CA THR A 356 4.14 0.10 -17.19
C THR A 356 3.47 0.18 -15.83
N ILE A 357 2.18 0.53 -15.77
CA ILE A 357 1.39 0.55 -14.53
C ILE A 357 1.32 -0.85 -13.93
N LEU A 358 0.90 -1.86 -14.70
CA LEU A 358 0.75 -3.23 -14.20
C LEU A 358 2.08 -3.82 -13.71
N PHE A 359 3.17 -3.52 -14.40
CA PHE A 359 4.51 -3.99 -14.01
C PHE A 359 4.93 -3.44 -12.65
N ASN A 360 4.68 -2.16 -12.39
CA ASN A 360 5.16 -1.47 -11.18
C ASN A 360 4.18 -1.54 -9.99
N GLU A 361 2.87 -1.54 -10.24
CA GLU A 361 1.85 -1.51 -9.17
C GLU A 361 1.44 -2.91 -8.70
N VAL A 362 1.35 -3.88 -9.63
CA VAL A 362 0.88 -5.24 -9.31
C VAL A 362 1.99 -6.28 -9.40
N GLY A 363 2.82 -6.20 -10.44
CA GLY A 363 3.85 -7.19 -10.74
C GLY A 363 3.26 -8.59 -11.00
N GLY A 364 3.99 -9.63 -10.59
CA GLY A 364 3.55 -11.03 -10.74
C GLY A 364 2.69 -11.58 -9.59
N LEU A 365 2.15 -10.72 -8.72
CA LEU A 365 1.53 -11.12 -7.45
C LEU A 365 0.25 -11.95 -7.63
N ASP A 366 -0.53 -11.69 -8.68
CA ASP A 366 -1.85 -12.30 -8.90
C ASP A 366 -1.81 -13.59 -9.75
N GLY A 367 -0.61 -14.06 -10.10
CA GLY A 367 -0.40 -15.31 -10.82
C GLY A 367 -0.98 -15.31 -12.24
N ARG A 368 -1.23 -16.51 -12.79
CA ARG A 368 -1.64 -16.70 -14.19
C ARG A 368 -3.04 -16.20 -14.54
N ASP A 369 -3.94 -16.08 -13.56
CA ASP A 369 -5.31 -15.63 -13.83
C ASP A 369 -5.39 -14.12 -13.99
N ALA A 370 -4.40 -13.40 -13.44
CA ALA A 370 -4.20 -11.98 -13.63
C ALA A 370 -5.41 -11.10 -13.27
N LEU A 371 -6.19 -11.49 -12.26
CA LEU A 371 -7.44 -10.81 -11.91
C LEU A 371 -7.23 -9.40 -11.35
N GLU A 372 -6.18 -9.19 -10.57
CA GLU A 372 -5.88 -7.86 -10.04
C GLU A 372 -5.31 -6.97 -11.13
N ARG A 373 -4.47 -7.52 -12.02
CA ARG A 373 -3.99 -6.80 -13.21
C ARG A 373 -5.14 -6.42 -14.15
N ARG A 374 -6.14 -7.28 -14.33
CA ARG A 374 -7.35 -6.94 -15.12
C ARG A 374 -8.15 -5.79 -14.49
N ASP A 375 -8.35 -5.83 -13.18
CA ASP A 375 -9.12 -4.79 -12.50
C ASP A 375 -8.36 -3.45 -12.46
N VAL A 376 -7.05 -3.47 -12.19
CA VAL A 376 -6.20 -2.26 -12.29
C VAL A 376 -6.20 -1.72 -13.72
N THR A 377 -6.14 -2.57 -14.74
CA THR A 377 -6.28 -2.13 -16.14
C THR A 377 -7.62 -1.43 -16.38
N GLN A 378 -8.71 -1.98 -15.84
CA GLN A 378 -10.03 -1.35 -15.95
C GLN A 378 -10.07 0.00 -15.22
N VAL A 379 -9.42 0.14 -14.06
CA VAL A 379 -9.28 1.45 -13.39
C VAL A 379 -8.58 2.47 -14.29
N VAL A 380 -7.49 2.08 -14.95
CA VAL A 380 -6.76 2.95 -15.88
C VAL A 380 -7.65 3.39 -17.05
N ILE A 381 -8.43 2.46 -17.61
CA ILE A 381 -9.41 2.75 -18.67
C ILE A 381 -10.47 3.74 -18.15
N ASN A 382 -11.08 3.47 -16.99
CA ASN A 382 -12.11 4.33 -16.40
C ASN A 382 -11.62 5.77 -16.17
N ARG A 383 -10.37 5.94 -15.73
CA ARG A 383 -9.74 7.25 -15.51
C ARG A 383 -9.65 8.13 -16.75
N LEU A 384 -9.68 7.55 -17.95
CA LEU A 384 -9.74 8.33 -19.19
C LEU A 384 -11.08 9.04 -19.40
N THR A 385 -12.13 8.68 -18.67
CA THR A 385 -13.44 9.37 -18.73
C THR A 385 -13.53 10.59 -17.81
N ASP A 386 -12.51 10.82 -16.98
CA ASP A 386 -12.52 11.81 -15.91
C ASP A 386 -11.31 12.76 -16.03
N PRO A 387 -11.55 14.06 -16.29
CA PRO A 387 -10.51 15.08 -16.37
C PRO A 387 -9.59 15.18 -15.14
N GLU A 388 -10.06 14.78 -13.95
CA GLU A 388 -9.23 14.74 -12.73
C GLU A 388 -8.00 13.85 -12.93
N TYR A 389 -8.11 12.78 -13.74
CA TYR A 389 -7.06 11.78 -13.89
C TYR A 389 -6.34 11.82 -15.23
N ASN A 390 -6.89 12.44 -16.27
CA ASN A 390 -6.33 12.38 -17.63
C ASN A 390 -5.74 13.71 -18.15
N SER A 391 -5.51 14.66 -17.24
CA SER A 391 -4.87 15.96 -17.47
C SER A 391 -3.49 16.03 -16.79
N ILE A 392 -2.66 16.99 -17.18
CA ILE A 392 -1.47 17.39 -16.41
C ILE A 392 -1.60 18.90 -16.21
N ASP A 393 -1.71 19.31 -14.95
CA ASP A 393 -1.88 20.71 -14.58
C ASP A 393 -0.53 21.45 -14.58
N PRO A 394 -0.49 22.77 -14.84
CA PRO A 394 0.76 23.54 -14.89
C PRO A 394 1.60 23.53 -13.60
N ASP A 395 0.99 23.26 -12.45
CA ASP A 395 1.66 23.17 -11.15
C ASP A 395 2.24 21.77 -10.88
N GLU A 396 1.95 20.77 -11.72
CA GLU A 396 2.53 19.44 -11.61
C GLU A 396 4.01 19.42 -11.99
N SER A 397 4.81 18.65 -11.24
CA SER A 397 6.27 18.68 -11.35
C SER A 397 6.82 18.38 -12.75
N ILE A 398 6.13 17.56 -13.54
CA ILE A 398 6.58 17.14 -14.88
C ILE A 398 6.29 18.17 -15.97
N PHE A 399 5.33 19.08 -15.76
CA PHE A 399 4.80 19.98 -16.80
C PHE A 399 5.92 20.77 -17.50
N ASP A 400 6.77 21.45 -16.74
CA ASP A 400 7.89 22.25 -17.26
C ASP A 400 8.92 21.42 -18.04
N TYR A 401 9.08 20.14 -17.69
CA TYR A 401 10.02 19.23 -18.36
C TYR A 401 9.49 18.76 -19.73
N LEU A 402 8.16 18.75 -19.90
CA LEU A 402 7.53 18.40 -21.17
C LEU A 402 7.87 19.43 -22.26
N LYS A 403 7.98 20.73 -21.95
CA LYS A 403 8.21 21.77 -22.97
C LYS A 403 7.19 21.69 -24.12
N LEU A 404 5.93 21.41 -23.77
CA LEU A 404 4.79 21.31 -24.68
C LEU A 404 3.72 22.30 -24.23
N SER A 405 2.87 22.74 -25.15
CA SER A 405 1.68 23.52 -24.80
C SER A 405 0.62 22.64 -24.12
N GLU A 406 -0.24 23.22 -23.29
CA GLU A 406 -1.38 22.52 -22.68
C GLU A 406 -2.25 21.80 -23.73
N LYS A 407 -2.41 22.41 -24.92
CA LYS A 407 -3.14 21.82 -26.04
C LYS A 407 -2.47 20.57 -26.62
N GLU A 408 -1.14 20.48 -26.58
CA GLU A 408 -0.41 19.29 -27.02
C GLU A 408 -0.48 18.17 -25.97
N ILE A 409 -0.39 18.53 -24.69
CA ILE A 409 -0.52 17.61 -23.56
C ILE A 409 -1.93 17.00 -23.53
N ALA A 410 -2.97 17.81 -23.70
CA ALA A 410 -4.37 17.36 -23.71
C ALA A 410 -4.70 16.34 -24.81
N LYS A 411 -3.89 16.28 -25.89
CA LYS A 411 -4.07 15.28 -26.97
C LYS A 411 -3.60 13.87 -26.59
N ASN A 412 -2.93 13.70 -25.45
CA ASN A 412 -2.30 12.44 -25.04
C ASN A 412 -2.86 11.92 -23.69
N PRO A 413 -4.19 11.69 -23.58
CA PRO A 413 -4.84 11.38 -22.31
C PRO A 413 -4.31 10.09 -21.65
N TRP A 414 -3.87 9.10 -22.43
CA TRP A 414 -3.23 7.89 -21.92
C TRP A 414 -1.95 8.18 -21.12
N LEU A 415 -1.07 9.00 -21.69
CA LEU A 415 0.17 9.37 -21.03
C LEU A 415 -0.11 10.23 -19.80
N ASN A 416 -1.07 11.15 -19.90
CA ASN A 416 -1.49 11.98 -18.77
C ASN A 416 -2.00 11.13 -17.60
N VAL A 417 -2.79 10.08 -17.85
CA VAL A 417 -3.21 9.14 -16.78
C VAL A 417 -2.03 8.52 -16.05
N MET A 418 -0.99 8.09 -16.77
CA MET A 418 0.18 7.50 -16.12
C MET A 418 1.00 8.54 -15.34
N PHE A 419 1.14 9.76 -15.89
CA PHE A 419 2.04 10.79 -15.36
C PHE A 419 1.37 11.77 -14.38
N LYS A 420 0.05 11.70 -14.19
CA LYS A 420 -0.67 12.51 -13.20
C LYS A 420 -0.01 12.40 -11.83
N GLU A 421 0.41 13.54 -11.28
CA GLU A 421 1.08 13.59 -9.99
C GLU A 421 0.13 13.10 -8.88
N GLY A 422 0.61 12.16 -8.04
CA GLY A 422 -0.18 11.64 -6.93
C GLY A 422 -0.89 10.31 -7.18
N GLU A 423 -1.06 9.91 -8.44
CA GLU A 423 -1.90 8.76 -8.79
C GLU A 423 -1.19 7.41 -8.75
N PHE A 424 0.07 7.36 -9.16
CA PHE A 424 0.87 6.14 -9.12
C PHE A 424 2.13 6.33 -8.29
N SER A 425 2.45 5.37 -7.43
CA SER A 425 3.58 5.54 -6.52
C SER A 425 4.92 5.55 -7.24
N PHE A 426 5.01 4.89 -8.39
CA PHE A 426 6.25 4.79 -9.16
C PHE A 426 6.57 6.04 -9.99
N THR A 427 5.72 7.07 -10.05
CA THR A 427 6.01 8.33 -10.78
C THR A 427 6.73 9.37 -9.92
N TYR A 428 6.83 9.13 -8.61
CA TYR A 428 7.60 10.04 -7.74
C TYR A 428 9.10 9.89 -7.97
N PHE A 429 9.81 11.00 -8.17
CA PHE A 429 11.27 11.00 -8.40
C PHE A 429 12.09 10.30 -7.29
N PHE A 430 11.57 10.25 -6.07
CA PHE A 430 12.23 9.63 -4.91
C PHE A 430 11.85 8.15 -4.68
N ILE A 431 10.99 7.57 -5.55
CA ILE A 431 10.63 6.15 -5.50
C ILE A 431 11.38 5.42 -6.62
N PRO A 432 12.26 4.44 -6.31
CA PRO A 432 13.08 3.77 -7.33
C PRO A 432 12.32 3.04 -8.45
N GLY A 433 11.01 2.82 -8.28
CA GLY A 433 10.15 2.29 -9.34
C GLY A 433 10.11 3.16 -10.59
N ASN A 434 10.34 4.49 -10.46
CA ASN A 434 10.36 5.43 -11.58
C ASN A 434 11.36 5.07 -12.68
N LEU A 435 12.46 4.41 -12.31
CA LEU A 435 13.47 3.93 -13.23
C LEU A 435 12.83 3.05 -14.31
N ARG A 436 11.79 2.28 -13.98
CA ARG A 436 11.14 1.37 -14.93
C ARG A 436 10.24 2.06 -15.95
N ILE A 437 10.00 3.38 -15.82
CA ILE A 437 9.32 4.19 -16.84
C ILE A 437 10.22 4.34 -18.08
N TYR A 438 11.51 4.66 -17.88
CA TYR A 438 12.48 4.90 -18.97
C TYR A 438 13.52 3.78 -19.16
N CYS A 439 13.68 2.90 -18.16
CA CYS A 439 14.52 1.70 -18.17
C CYS A 439 13.69 0.44 -17.87
N PRO A 440 12.87 -0.02 -18.84
CA PRO A 440 12.01 -1.18 -18.65
C PRO A 440 12.84 -2.45 -18.37
N ASP A 441 12.36 -3.33 -17.50
CA ASP A 441 13.01 -4.61 -17.25
C ASP A 441 12.96 -5.49 -18.50
N MET A 442 14.14 -5.83 -19.05
CA MET A 442 14.33 -6.65 -20.24
C MET A 442 14.82 -8.07 -19.94
N THR A 443 14.83 -8.48 -18.67
CA THR A 443 15.11 -9.87 -18.25
C THR A 443 14.06 -10.85 -18.80
N ARG A 444 14.37 -12.15 -18.75
CA ARG A 444 13.42 -13.20 -19.19
C ARG A 444 12.10 -13.13 -18.43
N THR A 445 12.16 -12.92 -17.11
CA THR A 445 10.98 -12.81 -16.25
C THR A 445 10.20 -11.53 -16.56
N GLY A 446 10.89 -10.39 -16.72
CA GLY A 446 10.26 -9.12 -17.08
C GLY A 446 9.55 -9.18 -18.44
N LYS A 447 10.19 -9.76 -19.45
CA LYS A 447 9.60 -9.98 -20.78
C LYS A 447 8.38 -10.90 -20.74
N PHE A 448 8.39 -11.94 -19.89
CA PHE A 448 7.25 -12.83 -19.73
C PHE A 448 6.05 -12.09 -19.12
N LEU A 449 6.29 -11.37 -18.02
CA LEU A 449 5.25 -10.58 -17.34
C LEU A 449 4.63 -9.54 -18.29
N ARG A 450 5.46 -8.84 -19.06
CA ARG A 450 5.04 -7.86 -20.06
C ARG A 450 4.13 -8.46 -21.13
N ARG A 451 4.45 -9.64 -21.64
CA ARG A 451 3.57 -10.31 -22.61
C ARG A 451 2.20 -10.61 -22.02
N GLU A 452 2.13 -11.02 -20.75
CA GLU A 452 0.84 -11.18 -20.07
C GLU A 452 0.11 -9.84 -19.90
N ASN A 453 0.81 -8.78 -19.50
CA ASN A 453 0.24 -7.44 -19.34
C ASN A 453 -0.33 -6.89 -20.66
N VAL A 454 0.41 -7.02 -21.76
CA VAL A 454 -0.03 -6.58 -23.09
C VAL A 454 -1.25 -7.39 -23.55
N SER A 455 -1.30 -8.70 -23.29
CA SER A 455 -2.48 -9.52 -23.59
C SER A 455 -3.73 -9.05 -22.80
N ILE A 456 -3.55 -8.70 -21.52
CA ILE A 456 -4.62 -8.12 -20.68
C ILE A 456 -5.06 -6.77 -21.23
N ALA A 457 -4.12 -5.89 -21.59
CA ALA A 457 -4.40 -4.59 -22.17
C ALA A 457 -5.25 -4.73 -23.43
N LEU A 458 -4.83 -5.54 -24.39
CA LEU A 458 -5.55 -5.75 -25.64
C LEU A 458 -6.96 -6.31 -25.42
N SER A 459 -7.09 -7.28 -24.50
CA SER A 459 -8.38 -7.86 -24.13
C SER A 459 -9.36 -6.82 -23.58
N LEU A 460 -8.91 -5.88 -22.75
CA LEU A 460 -9.78 -4.88 -22.10
C LEU A 460 -9.98 -3.62 -22.94
N LEU A 461 -9.03 -3.27 -23.81
CA LEU A 461 -9.20 -2.17 -24.78
C LEU A 461 -10.27 -2.51 -25.83
N GLN A 462 -10.37 -3.77 -26.25
CA GLN A 462 -11.42 -4.23 -27.17
C GLN A 462 -12.75 -4.47 -26.47
N LYS A 463 -12.72 -4.92 -25.22
CA LYS A 463 -13.91 -5.28 -24.45
C LYS A 463 -13.76 -4.87 -22.98
N PRO A 464 -13.95 -3.57 -22.67
CA PRO A 464 -13.87 -3.08 -21.31
C PRO A 464 -14.99 -3.65 -20.46
N ASN A 465 -14.74 -3.78 -19.15
CA ASN A 465 -15.73 -4.20 -18.18
C ASN A 465 -16.51 -2.98 -17.66
N VAL A 466 -17.62 -2.67 -18.31
CA VAL A 466 -18.48 -1.51 -18.00
C VAL A 466 -19.11 -1.56 -16.61
N ASP A 467 -19.28 -2.76 -16.04
CA ASP A 467 -19.88 -2.94 -14.71
C ASP A 467 -18.89 -2.62 -13.58
N PHE A 468 -17.59 -2.54 -13.88
CA PHE A 468 -16.54 -2.26 -12.90
C PHE A 468 -16.07 -0.82 -13.03
N ARG A 469 -16.65 0.08 -12.23
CA ARG A 469 -16.49 1.54 -12.32
C ARG A 469 -15.49 2.13 -11.32
N ALA A 470 -14.59 1.29 -10.81
CA ALA A 470 -13.58 1.76 -9.86
C ALA A 470 -12.63 2.78 -10.51
N LEU A 471 -12.32 3.84 -9.77
CA LEU A 471 -11.36 4.88 -10.16
C LEU A 471 -10.13 4.90 -9.24
N ARG A 472 -10.25 4.32 -8.04
CA ARG A 472 -9.16 4.23 -7.05
C ARG A 472 -9.02 2.82 -6.53
N TYR A 473 -7.80 2.47 -6.11
CA TYR A 473 -7.53 1.25 -5.39
C TYR A 473 -6.50 1.48 -4.29
N PHE A 474 -6.50 0.60 -3.28
CA PHE A 474 -5.63 0.74 -2.11
C PHE A 474 -5.19 -0.61 -1.55
N SER A 475 -3.90 -0.71 -1.22
CA SER A 475 -3.33 -1.84 -0.48
C SER A 475 -3.12 -1.47 0.98
N ARG A 476 -4.03 -1.92 1.86
CA ARG A 476 -3.82 -1.78 3.31
C ARG A 476 -2.61 -2.58 3.77
N ALA A 477 -2.36 -3.74 3.16
CA ALA A 477 -1.29 -4.64 3.56
C ALA A 477 0.11 -4.05 3.32
N SER A 478 0.25 -3.13 2.35
CA SER A 478 1.51 -2.43 2.07
C SER A 478 1.75 -1.21 2.97
N MET A 479 0.72 -0.74 3.68
CA MET A 479 0.83 0.44 4.55
C MET A 479 1.47 0.11 5.88
N LEU A 480 2.30 1.03 6.38
CA LEU A 480 2.87 0.90 7.70
C LEU A 480 1.76 0.93 8.76
N GLY A 481 1.80 -0.02 9.69
CA GLY A 481 0.74 -0.22 10.67
C GLY A 481 -0.59 -0.68 10.06
N ARG A 482 -0.61 -1.03 8.77
CA ARG A 482 -1.82 -1.45 8.06
C ARG A 482 -2.96 -0.44 8.21
N VAL A 483 -2.63 0.85 8.26
CA VAL A 483 -3.62 1.92 8.37
C VAL A 483 -4.48 1.99 7.10
N ASN A 484 -5.76 2.30 7.26
CA ASN A 484 -6.67 2.46 6.13
C ASN A 484 -6.74 3.94 5.70
N MET A 485 -5.93 4.33 4.72
CA MET A 485 -5.96 5.69 4.19
C MET A 485 -7.22 5.99 3.37
N ALA A 486 -7.95 4.99 2.90
CA ALA A 486 -9.21 5.23 2.18
C ALA A 486 -10.28 5.93 3.04
N LYS A 487 -10.09 5.98 4.37
CA LYS A 487 -10.94 6.77 5.28
C LYS A 487 -10.98 8.27 4.96
N ILE A 488 -9.97 8.81 4.26
CA ILE A 488 -9.96 10.23 3.86
C ILE A 488 -10.66 10.48 2.52
N TRP A 489 -11.02 9.42 1.79
CA TRP A 489 -11.72 9.51 0.51
C TRP A 489 -13.23 9.56 0.77
N SER A 490 -13.69 10.67 1.34
CA SER A 490 -15.10 10.84 1.74
C SER A 490 -16.08 10.76 0.58
N ASN A 491 -15.64 11.10 -0.63
CA ASN A 491 -16.41 11.02 -1.87
C ASN A 491 -16.27 9.69 -2.61
N PHE A 492 -15.76 8.63 -1.98
CA PHE A 492 -15.62 7.32 -2.62
C PHE A 492 -16.27 6.21 -1.79
N THR A 493 -16.93 5.28 -2.47
CA THR A 493 -17.51 4.08 -1.86
C THR A 493 -16.69 2.85 -2.24
N PRO A 494 -16.50 1.90 -1.32
CA PRO A 494 -15.78 0.67 -1.64
C PRO A 494 -16.63 -0.21 -2.57
N VAL A 495 -16.02 -0.69 -3.65
CA VAL A 495 -16.64 -1.71 -4.51
C VAL A 495 -16.80 -3.01 -3.72
N SER A 496 -17.96 -3.66 -3.88
CA SER A 496 -18.27 -4.93 -3.22
C SER A 496 -17.23 -5.99 -3.54
N GLU A 497 -16.92 -6.81 -2.53
CA GLU A 497 -15.99 -7.93 -2.70
C GLU A 497 -16.59 -9.01 -3.61
N ARG A 498 -15.76 -9.66 -4.42
CA ARG A 498 -16.19 -10.69 -5.36
C ARG A 498 -15.26 -11.90 -5.36
N PRO A 499 -15.78 -13.12 -5.55
CA PRO A 499 -14.93 -14.30 -5.72
C PRO A 499 -14.05 -14.16 -6.98
N GLY A 500 -12.92 -14.87 -7.00
CA GLY A 500 -12.12 -15.03 -8.21
C GLY A 500 -12.68 -16.08 -9.16
N LEU A 501 -11.86 -16.55 -10.10
CA LEU A 501 -12.29 -17.59 -11.05
C LEU A 501 -12.62 -18.91 -10.35
N LYS A 502 -13.63 -19.61 -10.88
CA LYS A 502 -14.03 -20.94 -10.43
C LYS A 502 -12.87 -21.93 -10.59
N VAL A 503 -12.61 -22.71 -9.54
CA VAL A 503 -11.56 -23.72 -9.54
C VAL A 503 -12.01 -24.94 -10.34
N LYS A 504 -11.38 -25.17 -11.50
CA LYS A 504 -11.79 -26.23 -12.46
C LYS A 504 -11.78 -27.65 -11.88
N ARG A 505 -10.89 -27.97 -10.93
CA ARG A 505 -10.76 -29.32 -10.33
C ARG A 505 -10.89 -29.25 -8.81
N SER A 506 -12.09 -28.95 -8.33
CA SER A 506 -12.37 -28.72 -6.90
C SER A 506 -12.74 -29.97 -6.10
N HIS A 507 -12.82 -31.17 -6.70
CA HIS A 507 -13.25 -32.40 -6.00
C HIS A 507 -12.46 -32.69 -4.72
N TYR A 508 -11.13 -32.53 -4.76
CA TYR A 508 -10.28 -32.68 -3.57
C TYR A 508 -10.64 -31.66 -2.48
N ILE A 509 -10.85 -30.40 -2.86
CA ILE A 509 -11.21 -29.31 -1.95
C ILE A 509 -12.59 -29.56 -1.35
N LYS A 510 -13.56 -29.99 -2.17
CA LYS A 510 -14.91 -30.38 -1.74
C LYS A 510 -14.86 -31.54 -0.76
N GLY A 511 -14.00 -32.53 -1.00
CA GLY A 511 -13.75 -33.64 -0.07
C GLY A 511 -13.19 -33.17 1.27
N LEU A 512 -12.24 -32.23 1.27
CA LEU A 512 -11.73 -31.63 2.51
C LEU A 512 -12.79 -30.79 3.23
N TYR A 513 -13.61 -30.05 2.49
CA TYR A 513 -14.72 -29.26 3.03
C TYR A 513 -15.74 -30.16 3.74
N LYS A 514 -16.20 -31.24 3.08
CA LYS A 514 -17.10 -32.23 3.68
C LYS A 514 -16.52 -32.90 4.92
N LYS A 515 -15.21 -33.10 4.97
CA LYS A 515 -14.50 -33.65 6.14
C LYS A 515 -14.21 -32.61 7.24
N GLY A 516 -14.63 -31.35 7.07
CA GLY A 516 -14.34 -30.26 8.02
C GLY A 516 -12.85 -29.87 8.10
N LYS A 517 -12.02 -30.30 7.14
CA LYS A 517 -10.55 -30.09 7.16
C LYS A 517 -10.15 -28.73 6.58
N TYR A 518 -10.64 -27.66 7.19
CA TYR A 518 -10.35 -26.27 6.81
C TYR A 518 -10.42 -25.31 7.99
N THR A 519 -9.92 -24.10 7.80
CA THR A 519 -10.09 -22.99 8.74
C THR A 519 -10.97 -21.93 8.09
N PHE A 520 -12.11 -21.60 8.71
CA PHE A 520 -12.92 -20.45 8.32
C PHE A 520 -12.16 -19.15 8.65
N LEU A 521 -12.11 -18.22 7.70
CA LEU A 521 -11.48 -16.91 7.89
C LEU A 521 -12.54 -15.84 8.10
N TYR A 522 -13.41 -15.63 7.12
CA TYR A 522 -14.51 -14.68 7.16
C TYR A 522 -15.52 -14.97 6.06
N ASP A 523 -16.60 -14.23 6.06
CA ASP A 523 -17.65 -14.22 5.06
C ASP A 523 -17.84 -12.82 4.47
N PHE A 524 -18.35 -12.76 3.24
CA PHE A 524 -18.71 -11.51 2.57
C PHE A 524 -19.93 -11.72 1.67
N THR A 525 -20.58 -10.61 1.31
CA THR A 525 -21.68 -10.56 0.33
C THR A 525 -21.18 -9.84 -0.91
N ASP A 526 -21.44 -10.40 -2.09
CA ASP A 526 -21.11 -9.73 -3.36
C ASP A 526 -22.14 -8.65 -3.72
N ALA A 527 -21.92 -7.97 -4.85
CA ALA A 527 -22.82 -6.93 -5.33
C ALA A 527 -24.23 -7.44 -5.68
N GLN A 528 -24.37 -8.75 -5.95
CA GLN A 528 -25.63 -9.41 -6.30
C GLN A 528 -26.37 -9.96 -5.09
N GLY A 529 -25.83 -9.80 -3.87
CA GLY A 529 -26.42 -10.32 -2.65
C GLY A 529 -26.06 -11.78 -2.34
N ASN A 530 -25.17 -12.40 -3.12
CA ASN A 530 -24.72 -13.78 -2.88
C ASN A 530 -23.76 -13.83 -1.70
N LEU A 531 -23.98 -14.81 -0.83
CA LEU A 531 -23.16 -15.03 0.36
C LEU A 531 -22.01 -15.99 0.07
N PHE A 532 -20.80 -15.54 0.39
CA PHE A 532 -19.57 -16.32 0.26
C PHE A 532 -18.84 -16.44 1.59
N GLN A 533 -18.06 -17.50 1.71
CA GLN A 533 -17.14 -17.73 2.82
C GLN A 533 -15.72 -17.96 2.30
N VAL A 534 -14.75 -17.43 3.03
CA VAL A 534 -13.33 -17.54 2.75
C VAL A 534 -12.69 -18.57 3.67
N LEU A 535 -12.13 -19.61 3.08
CA LEU A 535 -11.63 -20.79 3.77
C LEU A 535 -10.16 -21.04 3.45
N LYS A 536 -9.39 -21.37 4.49
CA LYS A 536 -8.00 -21.80 4.36
C LYS A 536 -7.88 -23.31 4.43
N PHE A 537 -7.27 -23.89 3.40
CA PHE A 537 -6.90 -25.30 3.32
C PHE A 537 -5.38 -25.41 3.26
N LYS A 538 -4.76 -25.85 4.36
CA LYS A 538 -3.28 -25.88 4.50
C LYS A 538 -2.67 -24.49 4.22
N LYS A 539 -2.03 -24.32 3.06
CA LYS A 539 -1.39 -23.06 2.64
C LYS A 539 -2.25 -22.23 1.69
N ASN A 540 -3.28 -22.81 1.10
CA ASN A 540 -4.10 -22.16 0.08
C ASN A 540 -5.38 -21.60 0.69
N ILE A 541 -5.86 -20.49 0.12
CA ILE A 541 -7.11 -19.85 0.52
C ILE A 541 -8.05 -19.89 -0.69
N TYR A 542 -9.30 -20.26 -0.45
CA TYR A 542 -10.35 -20.34 -1.45
C TYR A 542 -11.59 -19.62 -0.94
N VAL A 543 -12.43 -19.22 -1.87
CA VAL A 543 -13.78 -18.73 -1.59
C VAL A 543 -14.76 -19.83 -1.99
N THR A 544 -15.84 -19.99 -1.25
CA THR A 544 -16.92 -20.91 -1.62
C THR A 544 -18.26 -20.31 -1.27
N ASP A 545 -19.31 -20.77 -1.95
CA ASP A 545 -20.68 -20.44 -1.60
C ASP A 545 -21.03 -20.95 -0.20
N LYS A 546 -22.21 -20.55 0.30
CA LYS A 546 -22.69 -20.94 1.63
C LYS A 546 -22.74 -22.46 1.82
N GLN A 547 -23.06 -23.20 0.76
CA GLN A 547 -23.25 -24.66 0.77
C GLN A 547 -21.94 -25.45 0.58
N GLY A 548 -20.86 -24.84 0.10
CA GLY A 548 -19.62 -25.53 -0.23
C GLY A 548 -19.69 -26.30 -1.55
N GLU A 549 -20.54 -25.87 -2.48
CA GLU A 549 -20.74 -26.54 -3.77
C GLU A 549 -19.68 -26.12 -4.78
N HIS A 550 -19.44 -24.82 -4.88
CA HIS A 550 -18.52 -24.19 -5.81
C HIS A 550 -17.37 -23.53 -5.09
N PHE A 551 -16.15 -23.76 -5.60
CA PHE A 551 -14.93 -23.16 -5.07
C PHE A 551 -14.35 -22.20 -6.09
N TYR A 552 -13.88 -21.07 -5.60
CA TYR A 552 -13.33 -19.97 -6.36
C TYR A 552 -11.96 -19.59 -5.79
N LYS A 553 -11.13 -18.98 -6.62
CA LYS A 553 -9.87 -18.39 -6.15
C LYS A 553 -10.15 -17.22 -5.23
N TYR A 554 -9.32 -17.08 -4.21
CA TYR A 554 -9.42 -15.97 -3.27
C TYR A 554 -8.77 -14.70 -3.82
N ARG A 555 -9.50 -13.59 -3.74
CA ARG A 555 -9.02 -12.25 -4.04
C ARG A 555 -8.81 -11.51 -2.72
N ASN A 556 -7.58 -11.15 -2.41
CA ASN A 556 -7.29 -10.58 -1.09
C ASN A 556 -7.59 -9.09 -1.05
N ARG A 557 -8.73 -8.72 -0.44
CA ARG A 557 -9.15 -7.33 -0.24
C ARG A 557 -8.13 -6.43 0.48
N HIS A 558 -7.13 -7.01 1.16
CA HIS A 558 -6.10 -6.24 1.84
C HIS A 558 -4.93 -5.85 0.93
N TYR A 559 -4.76 -6.54 -0.21
CA TYR A 559 -3.80 -6.17 -1.24
C TYR A 559 -4.43 -5.21 -2.25
N PHE A 560 -5.66 -5.47 -2.66
CA PHE A 560 -6.39 -4.58 -3.56
C PHE A 560 -7.81 -4.43 -3.07
N ARG A 561 -8.14 -3.23 -2.60
CA ARG A 561 -9.52 -2.79 -2.38
C ARG A 561 -9.81 -1.66 -3.36
N TYR A 562 -10.89 -1.79 -4.10
CA TYR A 562 -11.28 -0.84 -5.14
C TYR A 562 -12.38 0.09 -4.65
N PHE A 563 -12.43 1.29 -5.22
CA PHE A 563 -13.34 2.35 -4.84
C PHE A 563 -13.88 3.06 -6.07
N GLU A 564 -15.17 3.34 -6.06
CA GLU A 564 -15.88 4.09 -7.09
C GLU A 564 -16.48 5.37 -6.51
N HIS A 565 -16.70 6.36 -7.38
CA HIS A 565 -17.41 7.57 -6.98
C HIS A 565 -18.92 7.22 -6.86
N PRO A 566 -19.61 7.61 -5.78
CA PRO A 566 -21.06 7.48 -5.72
C PRO A 566 -21.68 8.33 -6.84
N LEU A 567 -22.69 7.77 -7.52
CA LEU A 567 -23.40 8.44 -8.61
C LEU A 567 -24.07 9.74 -8.15
#